data_AF-A0A7X2NQ93-F1
#
_entry.id   AF-A0A7X2NQ93-F1
#
_cell.length_a   1.000
_cell.length_b   1.000
_cell.length_c   1.000
_cell.angle_alpha   90.00
_cell.angle_beta   90.00
_cell.angle_gamma   90.00
#
_symmetry.space_group_name_H-M   'P 1'
#
loop_
_entity.id
_entity.type
_entity.pdbx_description
1 polymer ?
#
loop_
_entity_poly.entity_id
_entity_poly.type
_entity_poly.pdbx_seq_one_letter_code
_entity_poly.pdbx_strand_id
1 'polypeptide(L)'
;MRARIVRILSKDYTLQMEDGTRILAVAMGKVRLQDKPVIGDLVDAVCRDGVWGIESIEPRKNHLIRPRCANIDQALIVMSVKDPDFSCVLIDRLSFLIVNAGIEPLLCVTKCDLGITEETEARIREYEAGPMRVIRTQKDSLDPELGSILKDKVTVLTGQSGAGKSTLLNTLDPTFHLATQEISKALGRGKHTTRHSELHPVAGGLVADTPGFSSLDFSKMDETDLAESVLEFRPYLSKCRFNDCVHQNEPGCAVKEAVAAGKIPQVRYEDYLGVLEMIQDRKETY
;
A
#
# COMPACT_ATOMS: atom_id res chain seq x y z
N MET A 1 -12.72 -21.74 14.26
CA MET A 1 -13.57 -20.62 13.77
C MET A 1 -12.65 -19.65 13.08
N ARG A 2 -13.01 -19.23 11.86
CA ARG A 2 -12.18 -18.34 11.07
C ARG A 2 -12.25 -16.91 11.62
N ALA A 3 -11.10 -16.27 11.73
CA ALA A 3 -11.00 -14.90 12.22
C ALA A 3 -9.81 -14.19 11.60
N ARG A 4 -9.78 -12.86 11.73
CA ARG A 4 -8.63 -12.04 11.33
C ARG A 4 -7.96 -11.42 12.55
N ILE A 5 -6.62 -11.44 12.61
CA ILE A 5 -5.88 -10.69 13.62
C ILE A 5 -5.96 -9.20 13.29
N VAL A 6 -6.64 -8.41 14.11
CA VAL A 6 -6.80 -6.96 13.90
C VAL A 6 -5.91 -6.14 14.81
N ARG A 7 -5.44 -6.68 15.93
CA ARG A 7 -4.53 -5.98 16.85
C ARG A 7 -3.59 -6.96 17.51
N ILE A 8 -2.34 -6.53 17.70
CA ILE A 8 -1.34 -7.28 18.45
C ILE A 8 -0.78 -6.37 19.56
N LEU A 9 -0.90 -6.83 20.80
CA LEU A 9 -0.32 -6.18 21.97
C LEU A 9 0.47 -7.22 22.79
N SER A 10 1.80 -7.18 22.66
CA SER A 10 2.71 -8.14 23.30
C SER A 10 2.41 -9.61 22.93
N LYS A 11 1.65 -10.34 23.76
CA LYS A 11 1.28 -11.75 23.54
C LYS A 11 -0.22 -11.93 23.28
N ASP A 12 -0.97 -10.83 23.33
CA ASP A 12 -2.40 -10.82 23.18
C ASP A 12 -2.76 -10.40 21.76
N TYR A 13 -3.69 -11.16 21.18
CA TYR A 13 -4.17 -10.97 19.81
C TYR A 13 -5.66 -10.64 19.89
N THR A 14 -6.06 -9.52 19.28
CA THR A 14 -7.49 -9.27 19.06
C THR A 14 -7.88 -9.86 17.73
N LEU A 15 -8.84 -10.79 17.75
CA LEU A 15 -9.37 -11.43 16.56
C LEU A 15 -10.73 -10.81 16.22
N GLN A 16 -10.93 -10.44 14.96
CA GLN A 16 -12.24 -10.09 14.41
C GLN A 16 -12.83 -11.33 13.74
N MET A 17 -13.96 -11.79 14.26
CA MET A 17 -14.75 -12.89 13.72
C MET A 17 -15.54 -12.44 12.48
N GLU A 18 -16.09 -13.40 11.73
CA GLU A 18 -16.91 -13.14 10.54
C GLU A 18 -18.18 -12.32 10.85
N ASP A 19 -18.74 -12.46 12.05
CA ASP A 19 -19.89 -11.68 12.52
C ASP A 19 -19.51 -10.25 13.01
N GLY A 20 -18.23 -9.89 12.90
CA GLY A 20 -17.69 -8.60 13.34
C GLY A 20 -17.31 -8.55 14.82
N THR A 21 -17.61 -9.59 15.61
CA THR A 21 -17.26 -9.64 17.04
C THR A 21 -15.75 -9.65 17.21
N ARG A 22 -15.26 -8.85 18.17
CA ARG A 22 -13.85 -8.81 18.55
C ARG A 22 -13.63 -9.60 19.84
N ILE A 23 -12.70 -10.54 19.80
CA ILE A 23 -12.34 -11.37 20.95
C ILE A 23 -10.84 -11.27 21.25
N LEU A 24 -10.46 -11.49 22.51
CA LEU A 24 -9.07 -11.62 22.91
C LEU A 24 -8.64 -13.09 22.80
N ALA A 25 -7.49 -13.34 22.17
CA ALA A 25 -6.92 -14.66 22.02
C ALA A 25 -5.41 -14.66 22.29
N VAL A 26 -4.87 -15.85 22.56
CA VAL A 26 -3.43 -16.09 22.69
C VAL A 26 -2.93 -17.06 21.62
N ALA A 27 -1.69 -16.93 21.18
CA ALA A 27 -1.07 -17.92 20.29
C ALA A 27 -0.84 -19.24 21.05
N MET A 28 -1.30 -20.38 20.50
CA MET A 28 -1.14 -21.71 21.10
C MET A 28 -0.06 -22.55 20.40
N GLY A 29 0.55 -23.47 21.16
CA GLY A 29 1.37 -24.56 20.62
C GLY A 29 2.43 -24.14 19.59
N LYS A 30 2.36 -24.74 18.39
CA LYS A 30 3.33 -24.59 17.28
C LYS A 30 3.33 -23.20 16.65
N VAL A 31 2.23 -22.44 16.73
CA VAL A 31 2.14 -21.07 16.18
C VAL A 31 3.13 -20.13 16.87
N ARG A 32 3.46 -20.37 18.15
CA ARG A 32 4.52 -19.60 18.84
C ARG A 32 5.93 -19.83 18.27
N LEU A 33 6.15 -20.95 17.58
CA LEU A 33 7.48 -21.48 17.28
C LEU A 33 7.87 -21.36 15.80
N GLN A 34 6.90 -21.27 14.87
CA GLN A 34 7.17 -21.31 13.42
C GLN A 34 6.86 -19.97 12.75
N ASP A 35 5.59 -19.55 12.74
CA ASP A 35 5.17 -18.30 12.10
C ASP A 35 4.67 -17.30 13.13
N LYS A 36 5.44 -16.20 13.33
CA LYS A 36 4.99 -15.11 14.18
C LYS A 36 3.73 -14.48 13.56
N PRO A 37 2.58 -14.49 14.26
CA PRO A 37 1.37 -13.88 13.74
C PRO A 37 1.57 -12.38 13.57
N VAL A 38 1.00 -11.83 12.50
CA VAL A 38 1.00 -10.40 12.18
C VAL A 38 -0.44 -9.90 12.01
N ILE A 39 -0.64 -8.59 12.06
CA ILE A 39 -1.97 -8.04 11.76
C ILE A 39 -2.37 -8.37 10.32
N GLY A 40 -3.65 -8.65 10.12
CA GLY A 40 -4.21 -9.09 8.84
C GLY A 40 -4.14 -10.61 8.58
N ASP A 41 -3.39 -11.37 9.39
CA ASP A 41 -3.42 -12.84 9.31
C ASP A 41 -4.85 -13.37 9.48
N LEU A 42 -5.23 -14.29 8.60
CA LEU A 42 -6.42 -15.11 8.74
C LEU A 42 -6.04 -16.34 9.55
N VAL A 43 -6.85 -16.68 10.55
CA VAL A 43 -6.54 -17.71 11.53
C VAL A 43 -7.74 -18.57 11.85
N ASP A 44 -7.45 -19.82 12.24
CA ASP A 44 -8.42 -20.65 12.94
C ASP A 44 -8.24 -20.47 14.45
N ALA A 45 -9.31 -20.00 15.09
CA ALA A 45 -9.38 -19.83 16.54
C ALA A 45 -10.31 -20.87 17.18
N VAL A 46 -9.93 -21.35 18.36
CA VAL A 46 -10.73 -22.27 19.18
C VAL A 46 -10.87 -21.73 20.60
N CYS A 47 -12.04 -21.92 21.20
CA CYS A 47 -12.29 -21.60 22.59
C CYS A 47 -12.19 -22.87 23.44
N ARG A 48 -11.34 -22.87 24.47
CA ARG A 48 -11.21 -23.95 25.46
C ARG A 48 -11.24 -23.34 26.85
N ASP A 49 -12.14 -23.82 27.71
CA ASP A 49 -12.29 -23.34 29.09
C ASP A 49 -12.45 -21.81 29.19
N GLY A 50 -13.16 -21.20 28.23
CA GLY A 50 -13.39 -19.75 28.16
C GLY A 50 -12.21 -18.93 27.63
N VAL A 51 -11.11 -19.58 27.25
CA VAL A 51 -9.93 -18.93 26.66
C VAL A 51 -9.86 -19.23 25.18
N TRP A 52 -9.79 -18.17 24.37
CA TRP A 52 -9.57 -18.30 22.94
C TRP A 52 -8.10 -18.43 22.61
N GLY A 53 -7.78 -19.33 21.68
CA GLY A 53 -6.44 -19.50 21.19
C GLY A 53 -6.37 -19.65 19.67
N ILE A 54 -5.30 -19.13 19.09
CA ILE A 54 -4.96 -19.28 17.68
C ILE A 54 -4.34 -20.67 17.49
N GLU A 55 -5.00 -21.52 16.69
CA GLU A 55 -4.59 -22.90 16.39
C GLU A 55 -3.71 -22.98 15.14
N SER A 56 -4.08 -22.25 14.08
CA SER A 56 -3.34 -22.16 12.82
C SER A 56 -3.47 -20.78 12.18
N ILE A 57 -2.48 -20.43 11.36
CA ILE A 57 -2.49 -19.26 10.47
C ILE A 57 -2.67 -19.78 9.04
N GLU A 58 -3.60 -19.19 8.30
CA GLU A 58 -3.82 -19.52 6.89
C GLU A 58 -2.69 -18.97 5.99
N PRO A 59 -2.47 -19.56 4.80
CA PRO A 59 -1.51 -19.02 3.84
C PRO A 59 -1.75 -17.55 3.53
N ARG A 60 -0.69 -16.75 3.63
CA ARG A 60 -0.73 -15.32 3.35
C ARG A 60 -0.75 -15.08 1.84
N LYS A 61 -1.68 -14.27 1.33
CA LYS A 61 -1.64 -13.83 -0.09
C LYS A 61 -0.50 -12.83 -0.37
N ASN A 62 -0.13 -12.05 0.64
CA ASN A 62 1.00 -11.12 0.63
C ASN A 62 1.42 -10.79 2.08
N HIS A 63 2.63 -10.24 2.23
CA HIS A 63 3.21 -9.91 3.54
C HIS A 63 4.18 -8.73 3.43
N LEU A 64 3.89 -7.67 4.17
CA LEU A 64 4.79 -6.53 4.34
C LEU A 64 5.70 -6.73 5.54
N ILE A 65 6.98 -6.35 5.38
CA ILE A 65 7.98 -6.46 6.45
C ILE A 65 7.93 -5.23 7.37
N ARG A 66 7.62 -4.06 6.80
CA ARG A 66 7.52 -2.77 7.49
C ARG A 66 6.36 -1.96 6.89
N PRO A 67 5.20 -1.88 7.55
CA PRO A 67 4.84 -2.53 8.82
C PRO A 67 4.69 -4.05 8.64
N ARG A 68 4.74 -4.79 9.75
CA ARG A 68 4.50 -6.24 9.71
C ARG A 68 3.01 -6.51 9.62
N CYS A 69 2.52 -6.70 8.40
CA CYS A 69 1.12 -7.00 8.13
C CYS A 69 0.97 -7.93 6.93
N ALA A 70 -0.10 -8.70 6.89
CA ALA A 70 -0.37 -9.66 5.83
C ALA A 70 -1.80 -9.50 5.29
N ASN A 71 -2.05 -10.14 4.15
CA ASN A 71 -3.36 -10.18 3.50
C ASN A 71 -3.94 -8.79 3.22
N ILE A 72 -3.08 -7.86 2.81
CA ILE A 72 -3.46 -6.52 2.39
C ILE A 72 -4.11 -6.58 1.02
N ASP A 73 -5.24 -5.92 0.84
CA ASP A 73 -5.90 -5.85 -0.46
C ASP A 73 -5.35 -4.72 -1.31
N GLN A 74 -5.22 -3.54 -0.71
CA GLN A 74 -4.88 -2.32 -1.43
C GLN A 74 -4.00 -1.38 -0.61
N ALA A 75 -3.29 -0.52 -1.30
CA ALA A 75 -2.50 0.55 -0.71
C ALA A 75 -2.93 1.89 -1.30
N LEU A 76 -3.38 2.81 -0.44
CA LEU A 76 -3.78 4.14 -0.82
C LEU A 76 -2.58 5.09 -0.70
N ILE A 77 -2.05 5.50 -1.83
CA ILE A 77 -0.97 6.48 -1.97
C ILE A 77 -1.60 7.87 -1.83
N VAL A 78 -1.39 8.53 -0.69
CA VAL A 78 -1.99 9.83 -0.40
C VAL A 78 -1.00 10.96 -0.74
N MET A 79 -1.35 11.77 -1.74
CA MET A 79 -0.58 12.91 -2.21
C MET A 79 -1.43 14.18 -2.13
N SER A 80 -0.85 15.29 -1.70
CA SER A 80 -1.51 16.60 -1.75
C SER A 80 -1.17 17.31 -3.05
N VAL A 81 -2.10 18.09 -3.57
CA VAL A 81 -1.84 19.00 -4.71
C VAL A 81 -0.88 20.13 -4.32
N LYS A 82 -0.83 20.47 -3.03
CA LYS A 82 0.00 21.52 -2.44
C LYS A 82 0.28 21.28 -0.96
N ASP A 83 1.43 21.73 -0.47
CA ASP A 83 1.87 21.64 0.93
C ASP A 83 1.80 20.22 1.53
N PRO A 84 2.66 19.28 1.09
CA PRO A 84 3.77 19.45 0.15
C PRO A 84 3.38 19.28 -1.33
N ASP A 85 4.33 19.60 -2.21
CA ASP A 85 4.18 19.55 -3.67
C ASP A 85 3.84 18.14 -4.17
N PHE A 86 3.10 18.10 -5.28
CA PHE A 86 2.71 16.85 -5.93
C PHE A 86 3.93 16.20 -6.61
N SER A 87 4.30 14.99 -6.18
CA SER A 87 5.50 14.28 -6.65
C SER A 87 5.16 13.02 -7.43
N CYS A 88 5.33 13.04 -8.76
CA CYS A 88 5.18 11.86 -9.61
C CYS A 88 6.17 10.75 -9.24
N VAL A 89 7.45 11.12 -9.07
CA VAL A 89 8.52 10.21 -8.69
C VAL A 89 8.17 9.38 -7.44
N LEU A 90 7.57 10.01 -6.42
CA LEU A 90 7.18 9.30 -5.22
C LEU A 90 5.98 8.37 -5.45
N ILE A 91 4.99 8.80 -6.25
CA ILE A 91 3.83 7.96 -6.61
C ILE A 91 4.33 6.72 -7.35
N ASP A 92 5.19 6.90 -8.35
CA ASP A 92 5.64 5.85 -9.25
C ASP A 92 6.44 4.80 -8.50
N ARG A 93 7.44 5.25 -7.72
CA ARG A 93 8.26 4.38 -6.89
C ARG A 93 7.45 3.61 -5.84
N LEU A 94 6.46 4.26 -5.21
CA LEU A 94 5.56 3.57 -4.29
C LEU A 94 4.70 2.53 -5.02
N SER A 95 4.16 2.89 -6.19
CA SER A 95 3.32 2.00 -6.99
C SER A 95 4.08 0.74 -7.39
N PHE A 96 5.35 0.84 -7.79
CA PHE A 96 6.17 -0.32 -8.15
C PHE A 96 6.33 -1.27 -6.95
N LEU A 97 6.65 -0.73 -5.77
CA LEU A 97 6.80 -1.53 -4.55
C LEU A 97 5.48 -2.19 -4.12
N ILE A 98 4.36 -1.47 -4.27
CA ILE A 98 3.03 -1.96 -3.93
C ILE A 98 2.63 -3.12 -4.83
N VAL A 99 2.81 -2.96 -6.15
CA VAL A 99 2.48 -4.00 -7.14
C VAL A 99 3.36 -5.23 -6.92
N ASN A 100 4.66 -5.05 -6.71
CA ASN A 100 5.58 -6.15 -6.39
C ASN A 100 5.20 -6.90 -5.11
N ALA A 101 4.61 -6.20 -4.14
CA ALA A 101 4.10 -6.82 -2.92
C ALA A 101 2.78 -7.58 -3.14
N GLY A 102 2.24 -7.65 -4.36
CA GLY A 102 0.95 -8.27 -4.66
C GLY A 102 -0.23 -7.51 -4.05
N ILE A 103 -0.12 -6.19 -3.99
CA ILE A 103 -1.14 -5.29 -3.44
C ILE A 103 -1.61 -4.33 -4.55
N GLU A 104 -2.89 -3.98 -4.56
CA GLU A 104 -3.45 -3.04 -5.52
C GLU A 104 -3.11 -1.58 -5.15
N PRO A 105 -2.39 -0.81 -5.99
CA PRO A 105 -2.14 0.61 -5.72
C PRO A 105 -3.34 1.47 -6.12
N LEU A 106 -3.65 2.45 -5.27
CA LEU A 106 -4.64 3.49 -5.52
C LEU A 106 -4.00 4.85 -5.25
N LEU A 107 -4.30 5.87 -6.06
CA LEU A 107 -3.86 7.24 -5.83
C LEU A 107 -4.99 8.06 -5.22
N CYS A 108 -4.75 8.68 -4.07
CA CYS A 108 -5.64 9.66 -3.46
C CYS A 108 -4.98 11.04 -3.50
N VAL A 109 -5.54 11.92 -4.33
CA VAL A 109 -5.13 13.32 -4.44
C VAL A 109 -5.96 14.15 -3.45
N THR A 110 -5.29 14.81 -2.52
CA THR A 110 -5.91 15.57 -1.42
C THR A 110 -5.67 17.07 -1.56
N LYS A 111 -6.40 17.84 -0.75
CA LYS A 111 -6.30 19.30 -0.65
C LYS A 111 -6.61 20.02 -1.97
N CYS A 112 -7.47 19.44 -2.81
CA CYS A 112 -7.87 20.03 -4.08
C CYS A 112 -8.50 21.44 -3.90
N ASP A 113 -8.94 21.79 -2.69
CA ASP A 113 -9.40 23.13 -2.30
C ASP A 113 -8.30 24.21 -2.30
N LEU A 114 -7.01 23.86 -2.23
CA LEU A 114 -5.90 24.82 -2.20
C LEU A 114 -5.51 25.38 -3.57
N GLY A 115 -6.23 24.98 -4.63
CA GLY A 115 -5.93 25.32 -6.02
C GLY A 115 -4.87 24.41 -6.64
N ILE A 116 -5.14 23.95 -7.85
CA ILE A 116 -4.27 23.06 -8.61
C ILE A 116 -3.67 23.87 -9.77
N THR A 117 -2.35 23.84 -9.92
CA THR A 117 -1.68 24.45 -11.08
C THR A 117 -2.02 23.65 -12.34
N GLU A 118 -1.98 24.29 -13.52
CA GLU A 118 -2.23 23.60 -14.79
C GLU A 118 -1.26 22.42 -15.00
N GLU A 119 0.00 22.58 -14.59
CA GLU A 119 1.02 21.53 -14.62
C GLU A 119 0.64 20.33 -13.73
N THR A 120 0.25 20.57 -12.47
CA THR A 120 -0.15 19.49 -11.56
C THR A 120 -1.43 18.82 -12.04
N GLU A 121 -2.39 19.58 -12.56
CA GLU A 121 -3.63 19.05 -13.13
C GLU A 121 -3.35 18.16 -14.35
N ALA A 122 -2.44 18.55 -15.24
CA ALA A 122 -2.01 17.73 -16.37
C ALA A 122 -1.40 16.39 -15.90
N ARG A 123 -0.51 16.44 -14.89
CA ARG A 123 0.08 15.23 -14.29
C ARG A 123 -0.98 14.33 -13.67
N ILE A 124 -1.94 14.86 -12.91
CA ILE A 124 -3.03 14.07 -12.32
C ILE A 124 -3.85 13.38 -13.42
N ARG A 125 -4.15 14.07 -14.52
CA ARG A 125 -4.89 13.50 -15.65
C ARG A 125 -4.14 12.37 -16.34
N GLU A 126 -2.81 12.39 -16.37
CA GLU A 126 -2.03 11.26 -16.88
C GLU A 126 -2.25 9.99 -16.04
N TYR A 127 -2.31 10.11 -14.70
CA TYR A 127 -2.66 8.98 -13.83
C TYR A 127 -4.11 8.52 -14.04
N GLU A 128 -5.05 9.46 -14.20
CA GLU A 128 -6.47 9.15 -14.43
C GLU A 128 -6.71 8.42 -15.76
N ALA A 129 -5.92 8.72 -16.79
CA ALA A 129 -5.94 8.01 -18.06
C ALA A 129 -5.22 6.65 -18.01
N GLY A 130 -4.45 6.41 -16.94
CA GLY A 130 -3.69 5.20 -16.72
C GLY A 130 -4.49 4.07 -16.06
N PRO A 131 -3.82 2.94 -15.75
CA PRO A 131 -4.45 1.78 -15.13
C PRO A 131 -4.66 1.90 -13.62
N MET A 132 -4.01 2.87 -12.97
CA MET A 132 -4.15 3.09 -11.53
C MET A 132 -5.39 3.95 -11.26
N ARG A 133 -6.27 3.48 -10.37
CA ARG A 133 -7.44 4.28 -9.99
C ARG A 133 -7.01 5.50 -9.19
N VAL A 134 -7.55 6.66 -9.57
CA VAL A 134 -7.30 7.95 -8.93
C VAL A 134 -8.58 8.45 -8.26
N ILE A 135 -8.44 8.94 -7.03
CA ILE A 135 -9.52 9.51 -6.22
C ILE A 135 -9.10 10.93 -5.87
N ARG A 136 -10.01 11.90 -6.01
CA ARG A 136 -9.76 13.28 -5.61
C ARG A 136 -10.58 13.62 -4.37
N THR A 137 -9.95 14.28 -3.41
CA THR A 137 -10.56 14.67 -2.15
C THR A 137 -10.18 16.11 -1.79
N GLN A 138 -11.07 16.79 -1.09
CA GLN A 138 -10.81 18.13 -0.57
C GLN A 138 -11.25 18.21 0.89
N LYS A 139 -10.93 19.32 1.56
CA LYS A 139 -11.36 19.51 2.94
C LYS A 139 -12.89 19.36 3.05
N ASP A 140 -13.34 18.56 4.02
CA ASP A 140 -14.75 18.33 4.36
C ASP A 140 -15.61 17.74 3.23
N SER A 141 -14.99 17.22 2.17
CA SER A 141 -15.67 16.56 1.05
C SER A 141 -14.83 15.39 0.54
N LEU A 142 -15.40 14.20 0.69
CA LEU A 142 -14.84 12.96 0.17
C LEU A 142 -15.49 12.60 -1.15
N ASP A 143 -14.73 11.94 -2.00
CA ASP A 143 -15.29 11.19 -3.11
C ASP A 143 -16.29 10.16 -2.57
N PRO A 144 -17.56 10.15 -3.04
CA PRO A 144 -18.56 9.17 -2.62
C PRO A 144 -18.10 7.71 -2.84
N GLU A 145 -17.20 7.46 -3.78
CA GLU A 145 -16.67 6.13 -4.07
C GLU A 145 -15.64 5.66 -3.05
N LEU A 146 -15.02 6.55 -2.27
CA LEU A 146 -13.96 6.15 -1.34
C LEU A 146 -14.46 5.15 -0.29
N GLY A 147 -15.69 5.31 0.19
CA GLY A 147 -16.29 4.35 1.12
C GLY A 147 -16.49 2.97 0.49
N SER A 148 -16.94 2.90 -0.77
CA SER A 148 -17.14 1.62 -1.45
C SER A 148 -15.84 0.94 -1.84
N ILE A 149 -14.78 1.72 -2.12
CA ILE A 149 -13.42 1.22 -2.37
C ILE A 149 -12.82 0.56 -1.12
N LEU A 150 -13.07 1.15 0.06
CA LEU A 150 -12.53 0.64 1.31
C LEU A 150 -13.33 -0.52 1.90
N LYS A 151 -14.62 -0.60 1.60
CA LYS A 151 -15.52 -1.61 2.16
C LYS A 151 -15.02 -3.04 1.92
N ASP A 152 -15.04 -3.87 2.96
CA ASP A 152 -14.62 -5.29 2.94
C ASP A 152 -13.14 -5.52 2.54
N LYS A 153 -12.30 -4.48 2.55
CA LYS A 153 -10.87 -4.52 2.20
C LYS A 153 -9.97 -4.19 3.38
N VAL A 154 -8.75 -4.73 3.36
CA VAL A 154 -7.64 -4.26 4.19
C VAL A 154 -6.79 -3.27 3.38
N THR A 155 -6.76 -2.03 3.85
CA THR A 155 -6.05 -0.93 3.22
C THR A 155 -4.87 -0.48 4.07
N VAL A 156 -3.71 -0.28 3.42
CA VAL A 156 -2.59 0.45 4.03
C VAL A 156 -2.52 1.86 3.46
N LEU A 157 -2.21 2.85 4.29
CA LEU A 157 -1.96 4.22 3.82
C LEU A 157 -0.46 4.46 3.66
N THR A 158 -0.10 5.12 2.56
CA THR A 158 1.26 5.60 2.29
C THR A 158 1.25 6.96 1.60
N GLY A 159 2.40 7.45 1.16
CA GLY A 159 2.58 8.76 0.53
C GLY A 159 3.17 9.81 1.48
N GLN A 160 3.31 11.03 0.99
CA GLN A 160 4.09 12.08 1.64
C GLN A 160 3.59 12.49 3.03
N SER A 161 4.50 12.86 3.93
CA SER A 161 4.10 13.43 5.22
C SER A 161 3.40 14.77 4.99
N GLY A 162 2.37 15.09 5.79
CA GLY A 162 1.58 16.31 5.61
C GLY A 162 0.53 16.26 4.49
N ALA A 163 0.44 15.17 3.73
CA ALA A 163 -0.56 14.98 2.65
C ALA A 163 -2.03 14.90 3.13
N GLY A 164 -2.28 14.89 4.44
CA GLY A 164 -3.64 14.78 4.97
C GLY A 164 -4.17 13.36 5.18
N LYS A 165 -3.32 12.33 5.26
CA LYS A 165 -3.71 10.95 5.62
C LYS A 165 -4.60 10.86 6.86
N SER A 166 -4.22 11.55 7.94
CA SER A 166 -5.01 11.56 9.18
C SER A 166 -6.33 12.29 9.02
N THR A 167 -6.35 13.41 8.30
CA THR A 167 -7.59 14.13 7.97
C THR A 167 -8.53 13.24 7.16
N LEU A 168 -8.02 12.55 6.14
CA LEU A 168 -8.77 11.61 5.32
C LEU A 168 -9.45 10.52 6.16
N LEU A 169 -8.72 9.92 7.09
CA LEU A 169 -9.29 8.90 7.99
C LEU A 169 -10.34 9.46 8.93
N ASN A 170 -10.11 10.65 9.49
CA ASN A 170 -11.09 11.32 10.36
C ASN A 170 -12.38 11.67 9.63
N THR A 171 -12.29 12.06 8.35
CA THR A 171 -13.48 12.36 7.54
C THR A 171 -14.25 11.08 7.17
N LEU A 172 -13.53 9.96 6.95
CA LEU A 172 -14.16 8.66 6.64
C LEU A 172 -14.83 8.01 7.84
N ASP A 173 -14.25 8.18 9.03
CA ASP A 173 -14.82 7.68 10.27
C ASP A 173 -14.51 8.65 11.43
N PRO A 174 -15.49 9.46 11.86
CA PRO A 174 -15.30 10.37 12.99
C PRO A 174 -14.94 9.67 14.31
N THR A 175 -15.23 8.37 14.45
CA THR A 175 -14.84 7.61 15.65
C THR A 175 -13.33 7.34 15.71
N PHE A 176 -12.63 7.44 14.56
CA PHE A 176 -11.18 7.38 14.48
C PHE A 176 -10.51 8.48 15.34
N HIS A 177 -11.16 9.65 15.50
CA HIS A 177 -10.64 10.74 16.31
C HIS A 177 -10.36 10.35 17.77
N LEU A 178 -11.13 9.43 18.36
CA LEU A 178 -10.94 8.95 19.73
C LEU A 178 -9.64 8.15 19.91
N ALA A 179 -9.12 7.55 18.84
CA ALA A 179 -7.82 6.86 18.83
C ALA A 179 -6.65 7.81 18.51
N THR A 180 -6.90 8.93 17.83
CA THR A 180 -5.84 9.76 17.18
C THR A 180 -4.96 10.64 18.07
N GLN A 181 -5.32 10.90 19.33
CA GLN A 181 -4.49 11.74 20.21
C GLN A 181 -3.09 11.13 20.47
N GLU A 182 -2.93 9.81 20.34
CA GLU A 182 -1.62 9.12 20.38
C GLU A 182 -1.01 8.86 18.98
N ILE A 183 -1.82 8.77 17.93
CA ILE A 183 -1.45 8.26 16.59
C ILE A 183 -0.92 9.34 15.64
N SER A 184 -1.42 10.59 15.72
CA SER A 184 -1.09 11.66 14.74
C SER A 184 0.42 11.94 14.61
N LYS A 185 1.21 11.60 15.64
CA LYS A 185 2.68 11.68 15.59
C LYS A 185 3.34 10.58 14.74
N ALA A 186 2.75 9.39 14.61
CA ALA A 186 3.32 8.26 13.88
C ALA A 186 3.05 8.34 12.36
N LEU A 187 1.87 8.80 11.95
CA LEU A 187 1.53 9.05 10.53
C LEU A 187 2.25 10.29 9.95
N GLY A 188 2.63 11.25 10.81
CA GLY A 188 3.29 12.50 10.43
C GLY A 188 4.82 12.54 10.61
N ARG A 189 5.40 11.68 11.45
CA ARG A 189 6.86 11.59 11.62
C ARG A 189 7.36 10.20 11.24
N GLY A 190 8.17 10.14 10.18
CA GLY A 190 9.09 9.03 10.00
C GLY A 190 9.95 8.90 11.26
N LYS A 191 10.09 7.68 11.79
CA LYS A 191 10.96 7.28 12.91
C LYS A 191 10.33 7.09 14.31
N HIS A 192 9.02 6.86 14.41
CA HIS A 192 8.44 6.29 15.64
C HIS A 192 7.81 4.92 15.38
N THR A 193 8.51 3.87 15.84
CA THR A 193 7.98 2.50 16.00
C THR A 193 6.89 2.52 17.07
N THR A 194 5.62 2.67 16.67
CA THR A 194 4.50 2.35 17.56
C THR A 194 4.60 0.86 17.88
N ARG A 195 4.80 0.51 19.16
CA ARG A 195 4.96 -0.89 19.62
C ARG A 195 3.68 -1.74 19.47
N HIS A 196 2.58 -1.13 19.07
CA HIS A 196 1.33 -1.81 18.73
C HIS A 196 1.05 -1.62 17.23
N SER A 197 0.60 -2.69 16.58
CA SER A 197 0.10 -2.66 15.21
C SER A 197 -1.38 -3.03 15.26
N GLU A 198 -2.21 -2.22 14.59
CA GLU A 198 -3.67 -2.35 14.62
C GLU A 198 -4.28 -2.04 13.25
N LEU A 199 -5.39 -2.73 12.96
CA LEU A 199 -6.31 -2.51 11.85
C LEU A 199 -7.58 -1.85 12.40
N HIS A 200 -7.78 -0.59 12.03
CA HIS A 200 -8.92 0.20 12.45
C HIS A 200 -10.10 -0.01 11.50
N PRO A 201 -11.33 -0.20 12.02
CA PRO A 201 -12.50 -0.25 11.17
C PRO A 201 -12.73 1.14 10.56
N VAL A 202 -12.85 1.22 9.24
CA VAL A 202 -13.08 2.48 8.52
C VAL A 202 -13.95 2.18 7.30
N ALA A 203 -15.08 2.86 7.16
CA ALA A 203 -15.98 2.75 6.01
C ALA A 203 -16.36 1.29 5.63
N GLY A 204 -16.56 0.42 6.62
CA GLY A 204 -16.87 -0.99 6.41
C GLY A 204 -15.68 -1.87 5.99
N GLY A 205 -14.47 -1.31 5.94
CA GLY A 205 -13.20 -2.03 5.76
C GLY A 205 -12.29 -1.92 6.98
N LEU A 206 -11.01 -2.20 6.76
CA LEU A 206 -9.95 -2.14 7.76
C LEU A 206 -8.77 -1.32 7.24
N VAL A 207 -8.28 -0.36 8.03
CA VAL A 207 -7.11 0.45 7.69
C VAL A 207 -5.98 0.23 8.69
N ALA A 208 -4.77 0.00 8.21
CA ALA A 208 -3.59 -0.15 9.06
C ALA A 208 -3.08 1.18 9.64
N ASP A 209 -2.83 1.19 10.94
CA ASP A 209 -2.34 2.35 11.71
C ASP A 209 -0.83 2.64 11.60
N THR A 210 -0.21 2.10 10.56
CA THR A 210 1.24 2.18 10.41
C THR A 210 1.53 2.58 8.98
N PRO A 211 2.43 3.56 8.75
CA PRO A 211 2.79 3.96 7.39
C PRO A 211 3.30 2.74 6.61
N GLY A 212 2.56 2.32 5.59
CA GLY A 212 3.04 1.35 4.60
C GLY A 212 4.14 1.98 3.76
N PHE A 213 5.16 1.21 3.35
CA PHE A 213 6.14 1.66 2.34
C PHE A 213 6.89 2.96 2.70
N SER A 214 7.11 3.21 3.99
CA SER A 214 7.78 4.43 4.49
C SER A 214 9.23 4.59 4.03
N SER A 215 9.86 3.52 3.53
CA SER A 215 11.16 3.54 2.86
C SER A 215 11.01 3.00 1.44
N LEU A 216 11.48 3.76 0.45
CA LEU A 216 11.60 3.31 -0.93
C LEU A 216 12.78 2.33 -1.05
N ASP A 217 12.52 1.07 -0.68
CA ASP A 217 13.52 0.01 -0.63
C ASP A 217 13.28 -1.02 -1.74
N PHE A 218 14.10 -0.96 -2.77
CA PHE A 218 14.08 -1.87 -3.92
C PHE A 218 15.08 -3.03 -3.78
N SER A 219 15.67 -3.24 -2.59
CA SER A 219 16.74 -4.23 -2.35
C SER A 219 16.35 -5.66 -2.67
N LYS A 220 15.05 -5.97 -2.66
CA LYS A 220 14.49 -7.31 -2.89
C LYS A 220 13.84 -7.50 -4.26
N MET A 221 13.93 -6.49 -5.10
CA MET A 221 13.39 -6.49 -6.46
C MET A 221 14.53 -6.73 -7.44
N ASP A 222 14.30 -7.60 -8.42
CA ASP A 222 15.15 -7.70 -9.60
C ASP A 222 14.59 -6.92 -10.80
N GLU A 223 15.23 -7.03 -11.96
CA GLU A 223 14.88 -6.25 -13.16
C GLU A 223 13.54 -6.69 -13.75
N THR A 224 13.23 -7.99 -13.65
CA THR A 224 11.97 -8.57 -14.11
C THR A 224 10.84 -8.17 -13.17
N ASP A 225 11.04 -8.31 -11.86
CA ASP A 225 10.09 -7.85 -10.85
C ASP A 225 9.72 -6.37 -11.05
N LEU A 226 10.71 -5.52 -11.33
CA LEU A 226 10.49 -4.09 -11.59
C LEU A 226 9.64 -3.88 -12.85
N ALA A 227 10.00 -4.53 -13.96
CA ALA A 227 9.25 -4.40 -15.22
C ALA A 227 7.79 -4.85 -15.08
N GLU A 228 7.54 -5.95 -14.37
CA GLU A 228 6.20 -6.47 -14.07
C GLU A 228 5.40 -5.56 -13.11
N SER A 229 6.11 -4.76 -12.31
CA SER A 229 5.53 -3.84 -11.35
C SER A 229 5.06 -2.51 -11.96
N VAL A 230 5.46 -2.18 -13.19
CA VAL A 230 4.95 -1.02 -13.93
C VAL A 230 3.63 -1.38 -14.61
N LEU A 231 2.52 -0.88 -14.09
CA LEU A 231 1.18 -1.25 -14.56
C LEU A 231 0.98 -0.97 -16.07
N GLU A 232 1.53 0.15 -16.56
CA GLU A 232 1.47 0.57 -17.96
C GLU A 232 2.24 -0.35 -18.90
N PHE A 233 3.21 -1.13 -18.40
CA PHE A 233 4.01 -2.04 -19.22
C PHE A 233 3.29 -3.34 -19.52
N ARG A 234 2.32 -3.76 -18.68
CA ARG A 234 1.64 -5.06 -18.77
C ARG A 234 1.16 -5.44 -20.18
N PRO A 235 0.58 -4.54 -21.00
CA PRO A 235 0.17 -4.88 -22.36
C PRO A 235 1.32 -5.17 -23.34
N TYR A 236 2.58 -4.92 -22.95
CA TYR A 236 3.76 -4.91 -23.82
C TYR A 236 4.88 -5.87 -23.37
N LEU A 237 4.88 -6.35 -22.12
CA LEU A 237 5.96 -7.19 -21.56
C LEU A 237 6.30 -8.41 -22.45
N SER A 238 5.29 -9.08 -23.01
CA SER A 238 5.47 -10.26 -23.87
C SER A 238 5.59 -9.95 -25.38
N LYS A 239 5.73 -8.68 -25.75
CA LYS A 239 5.76 -8.22 -27.15
C LYS A 239 7.14 -7.73 -27.61
N CYS A 240 8.14 -7.78 -26.74
CA CYS A 240 9.50 -7.43 -27.11
C CYS A 240 10.10 -8.48 -28.04
N ARG A 241 11.07 -8.06 -28.86
CA ARG A 241 11.85 -8.97 -29.72
C ARG A 241 12.61 -10.04 -28.94
N PHE A 242 13.07 -9.70 -27.73
CA PHE A 242 13.86 -10.56 -26.85
C PHE A 242 13.07 -10.88 -25.58
N ASN A 243 13.21 -12.11 -25.08
CA ASN A 243 12.48 -12.61 -23.90
C ASN A 243 13.07 -12.09 -22.58
N ASP A 244 14.35 -11.71 -22.58
CA ASP A 244 15.12 -11.18 -21.45
C ASP A 244 15.27 -9.65 -21.51
N CYS A 245 14.37 -8.98 -22.24
CA CYS A 245 14.37 -7.53 -22.39
C CYS A 245 14.09 -6.85 -21.05
N VAL A 246 15.03 -6.01 -20.59
CA VAL A 246 14.89 -5.13 -19.42
C VAL A 246 14.48 -3.71 -19.83
N HIS A 247 13.99 -3.57 -21.05
CA HIS A 247 13.37 -2.35 -21.58
C HIS A 247 14.23 -1.08 -21.51
N GLN A 248 15.55 -1.20 -21.57
CA GLN A 248 16.47 -0.06 -21.45
C GLN A 248 17.16 0.23 -22.79
N ASN A 249 17.97 -0.71 -23.29
CA ASN A 249 18.85 -0.53 -24.45
C ASN A 249 18.51 -1.46 -25.63
N GLU A 250 17.60 -2.40 -25.43
CA GLU A 250 17.29 -3.46 -26.38
C GLU A 250 16.62 -2.93 -27.65
N PRO A 251 17.05 -3.39 -28.84
CA PRO A 251 16.37 -3.07 -30.09
C PRO A 251 15.08 -3.88 -30.24
N GLY A 252 14.01 -3.24 -30.73
CA GLY A 252 12.68 -3.87 -30.86
C GLY A 252 11.99 -4.10 -29.51
N CYS A 253 12.20 -3.20 -28.55
CA CYS A 253 11.51 -3.19 -27.27
C CYS A 253 10.12 -2.56 -27.42
N ALA A 254 9.07 -3.35 -27.23
CA ALA A 254 7.68 -2.90 -27.35
C ALA A 254 7.31 -1.82 -26.31
N VAL A 255 7.92 -1.83 -25.13
CA VAL A 255 7.75 -0.77 -24.11
C VAL A 255 8.29 0.56 -24.63
N LYS A 256 9.52 0.58 -25.16
CA LYS A 256 10.13 1.80 -25.72
C LYS A 256 9.36 2.34 -26.93
N GLU A 257 8.85 1.44 -27.77
CA GLU A 257 7.97 1.82 -28.88
C GLU A 257 6.65 2.45 -28.39
N ALA A 258 6.06 1.90 -27.32
CA ALA A 258 4.85 2.44 -26.70
C ALA A 258 5.10 3.82 -26.05
N VAL A 259 6.26 4.02 -25.43
CA VAL A 259 6.72 5.34 -24.92
C VAL A 259 6.85 6.34 -26.08
N ALA A 260 7.55 5.97 -27.15
CA ALA A 260 7.72 6.84 -28.32
C ALA A 260 6.38 7.19 -29.01
N ALA A 261 5.38 6.31 -28.92
CA ALA A 261 4.04 6.53 -29.42
C ALA A 261 3.11 7.29 -28.44
N GLY A 262 3.59 7.69 -27.27
CA GLY A 262 2.80 8.39 -26.24
C GLY A 262 1.76 7.54 -25.53
N LYS A 263 1.84 6.21 -25.63
CA LYS A 263 0.93 5.27 -24.95
C LYS A 263 1.34 4.97 -23.51
N ILE A 264 2.61 5.19 -23.21
CA ILE A 264 3.18 5.16 -21.86
C ILE A 264 3.74 6.56 -21.60
N PRO A 265 3.36 7.23 -20.49
CA PRO A 265 3.91 8.53 -20.15
C PRO A 265 5.44 8.48 -20.07
N GLN A 266 6.11 9.48 -20.65
CA GLN A 266 7.58 9.56 -20.65
C GLN A 266 8.15 9.55 -19.21
N VAL A 267 7.51 10.31 -18.30
CA VAL A 267 7.91 10.38 -16.88
C VAL A 267 7.86 9.01 -16.20
N ARG A 268 6.85 8.18 -16.52
CA ARG A 268 6.73 6.82 -15.97
C ARG A 268 7.93 5.94 -16.36
N TYR A 269 8.35 6.06 -17.62
CA TYR A 269 9.50 5.32 -18.14
C TYR A 269 10.82 5.83 -17.56
N GLU A 270 10.97 7.13 -17.36
CA GLU A 270 12.13 7.72 -16.69
C GLU A 270 12.24 7.28 -15.23
N ASP A 271 11.14 7.24 -14.49
CA ASP A 271 11.11 6.73 -13.12
C ASP A 271 11.43 5.23 -13.06
N TYR A 272 10.96 4.44 -14.03
CA TYR A 272 11.36 3.04 -14.19
C TYR A 272 12.88 2.92 -14.38
N LEU A 273 13.47 3.68 -15.31
CA LEU A 273 14.92 3.65 -15.57
C LEU A 273 15.73 4.05 -14.34
N GLY A 274 15.29 5.07 -13.60
CA GLY A 274 15.98 5.49 -12.38
C GLY A 274 15.96 4.43 -11.28
N VAL A 275 14.90 3.62 -11.17
CA VAL A 275 14.87 2.47 -10.25
C VAL A 275 15.68 1.30 -10.79
N LEU A 276 15.65 1.06 -12.11
CA LEU A 276 16.43 0.02 -12.76
C LEU A 276 17.93 0.21 -12.51
N GLU A 277 18.44 1.43 -12.67
CA GLU A 277 19.83 1.79 -12.37
C GLU A 277 20.17 1.49 -10.89
N MET A 278 19.31 1.88 -9.94
CA MET A 278 19.50 1.56 -8.52
C MET A 278 19.58 0.05 -8.24
N ILE A 279 18.85 -0.78 -9.00
CA ILE A 279 18.89 -2.24 -8.89
C ILE A 279 20.18 -2.81 -9.50
N GLN A 280 20.63 -2.27 -10.63
CA GLN A 280 21.84 -2.69 -11.34
C GLN A 280 23.12 -2.34 -10.55
N ASP A 281 23.24 -1.11 -10.06
CA ASP A 281 24.39 -0.65 -9.26
C ASP A 281 24.61 -1.52 -8.01
N ARG A 282 23.52 -2.03 -7.42
CA ARG A 282 23.58 -2.97 -6.29
C ARG A 282 24.26 -4.28 -6.68
N LYS A 283 24.00 -4.80 -7.88
CA LYS A 283 24.56 -6.08 -8.35
C LYS A 283 26.06 -5.98 -8.63
N GLU A 284 26.54 -4.83 -9.09
CA GLU A 284 27.97 -4.62 -9.38
C GLU A 284 28.85 -4.55 -8.12
N THR A 285 28.26 -4.35 -6.95
CA THR A 285 29.00 -4.18 -5.68
C THR A 285 29.24 -5.53 -4.94
N TYR A 286 28.87 -6.68 -5.52
CA TYR A 286 29.07 -8.02 -4.95
C TYR A 286 30.00 -8.88 -5.81
#